data_AF-Q4LDX4-F1
#
_entry.id   AF-Q4LDX4-F1
#
_cell.length_a   1.000
_cell.length_b   1.000
_cell.length_c   1.000
_cell.angle_alpha   90.00
_cell.angle_beta   90.00
_cell.angle_gamma   90.00
#
_symmetry.space_group_name_H-M   'P 1'
#
loop_
_entity.id
_entity.type
_entity.pdbx_description
1 polymer ?
#
loop_
_entity_poly.entity_id
_entity_poly.type
_entity_poly.pdbx_seq_one_letter_code
_entity_poly.pdbx_strand_id
1 'polypeptide(L)'
;QSDWLKMHRIKNPKNLVFWSKLGKIEGNGTANEELARICRRLGIKVVTTHAMRHTHASVLIMNHESLPYVQQRLRHQKLETTVNTYVHLIEEENGESNKKALELLNKDF
;
A
#
# COMPACT_ATOMS: atom_id res chain seq x y z
N GLN A 1 5.43 6.91 21.02
CA GLN A 1 3.99 7.22 21.23
C GLN A 1 3.51 6.84 22.62
N SER A 2 3.83 5.65 23.12
CA SER A 2 3.47 5.22 24.48
C SER A 2 4.00 6.18 25.55
N ASP A 3 5.21 6.69 25.40
CA ASP A 3 5.80 7.66 26.35
C ASP A 3 5.11 9.03 26.27
N TRP A 4 4.70 9.44 25.07
CA TRP A 4 3.92 10.66 24.86
C TRP A 4 2.54 10.57 25.53
N LEU A 5 1.86 9.43 25.43
CA LEU A 5 0.56 9.20 26.08
C LEU A 5 0.68 9.20 27.61
N LYS A 6 1.72 8.54 28.15
CA LYS A 6 2.03 8.53 29.58
C LYS A 6 2.29 9.95 30.11
N MET A 7 3.08 10.74 29.39
CA MET A 7 3.39 12.13 29.77
C MET A 7 2.14 13.02 29.86
N HIS A 8 1.14 12.78 29.01
CA HIS A 8 -0.11 13.55 28.99
C HIS A 8 -1.24 12.93 29.81
N ARG A 9 -0.96 11.89 30.63
CA ARG A 9 -1.96 11.15 31.44
C ARG A 9 -3.12 10.58 30.62
N ILE A 10 -2.90 10.28 29.34
CA ILE A 10 -3.92 9.69 28.46
C ILE A 10 -3.87 8.17 28.63
N LYS A 11 -4.99 7.58 29.08
CA LYS A 11 -5.13 6.13 29.24
C LYS A 11 -5.36 5.45 27.89
N ASN A 12 -4.55 4.43 27.59
CA ASN A 12 -4.71 3.54 26.44
C ASN A 12 -4.94 2.11 26.95
N PRO A 13 -6.15 1.78 27.42
CA PRO A 13 -6.43 0.50 28.09
C PRO A 13 -6.29 -0.72 27.16
N LYS A 14 -6.43 -0.52 25.84
CA LYS A 14 -6.32 -1.58 24.83
C LYS A 14 -4.91 -1.68 24.21
N ASN A 15 -3.97 -0.86 24.68
CA ASN A 15 -2.60 -0.77 24.16
C ASN A 15 -2.53 -0.66 22.62
N LEU A 16 -3.43 0.12 22.01
CA LEU A 16 -3.48 0.29 20.56
C LEU A 16 -2.34 1.19 20.07
N VAL A 17 -1.79 0.85 18.90
CA VAL A 17 -0.78 1.67 18.22
C VAL A 17 -1.39 2.99 17.73
N PHE A 18 -2.61 2.99 17.20
CA PHE A 18 -3.32 4.21 16.80
C PHE A 18 -4.39 4.54 17.85
N TRP A 19 -4.13 5.53 18.69
CA TRP A 19 -4.99 5.91 19.82
C TRP A 19 -5.24 7.41 19.85
N SER A 20 -6.51 7.80 19.84
CA SER A 20 -6.92 9.20 19.87
C SER A 20 -6.79 9.79 21.27
N LYS A 21 -6.47 11.08 21.37
CA LYS A 21 -6.53 11.83 22.64
C LYS A 21 -7.94 11.88 23.23
N LEU A 22 -8.96 11.69 22.39
CA LEU A 22 -10.38 11.66 22.77
C LEU A 22 -10.86 10.27 23.23
N GLY A 23 -9.97 9.29 23.37
CA GLY A 23 -10.32 7.93 23.80
C GLY A 23 -11.08 7.10 22.76
N LYS A 24 -11.14 7.57 21.51
CA LYS A 24 -11.73 6.85 20.37
C LYS A 24 -10.66 6.04 19.63
N ILE A 25 -11.09 4.91 19.06
CA ILE A 25 -10.27 4.14 18.12
C ILE A 25 -10.24 4.89 16.79
N GLU A 26 -9.04 5.18 16.30
CA GLU A 26 -8.86 5.76 14.97
C GLU A 26 -9.15 4.69 13.92
N GLY A 27 -10.34 4.78 13.31
CA GLY A 27 -10.81 3.84 12.29
C GLY A 27 -10.47 4.30 10.87
N ASN A 28 -10.75 3.44 9.89
CA ASN A 28 -10.52 3.75 8.47
C ASN A 28 -11.27 5.01 8.00
N GLY A 29 -12.45 5.30 8.57
CA GLY A 29 -13.21 6.51 8.27
C GLY A 29 -12.44 7.77 8.64
N THR A 30 -11.98 7.86 9.88
CA THR A 30 -11.19 9.00 10.37
C THR A 30 -9.87 9.16 9.61
N ALA A 31 -9.19 8.05 9.28
CA ALA A 31 -7.99 8.09 8.44
C ALA A 31 -8.28 8.66 7.03
N ASN A 32 -9.40 8.28 6.41
CA ASN A 32 -9.81 8.81 5.12
C ASN A 32 -10.25 10.28 5.18
N GLU A 33 -10.93 10.70 6.24
CA GLU A 33 -11.31 12.10 6.45
C GLU A 33 -10.09 13.01 6.55
N GLU A 34 -9.09 12.59 7.34
CA GLU A 34 -7.83 13.30 7.48
C GLU A 34 -7.02 13.31 6.18
N LEU A 35 -6.94 12.18 5.48
CA LEU A 35 -6.30 12.10 4.16
C LEU A 35 -6.97 13.04 3.16
N ALA A 36 -8.31 13.07 3.13
CA ALA A 36 -9.06 13.96 2.27
C ALA A 36 -8.84 15.44 2.63
N ARG A 37 -8.71 15.77 3.92
CA ARG A 37 -8.36 17.12 4.38
C ARG A 37 -6.98 17.54 3.89
N ILE A 38 -5.98 16.64 3.97
CA ILE A 38 -4.63 16.87 3.47
C ILE A 38 -4.65 17.09 1.95
N CYS A 39 -5.32 16.21 1.19
CA CYS A 39 -5.44 16.33 -0.26
C CYS A 39 -6.06 17.67 -0.68
N ARG A 40 -7.16 18.07 -0.04
CA ARG A 40 -7.82 19.35 -0.31
C ARG A 40 -6.90 20.54 -0.02
N ARG A 41 -6.15 20.50 1.08
CA ARG A 41 -5.19 21.56 1.43
C ARG A 41 -4.06 21.68 0.40
N LEU A 42 -3.64 20.57 -0.18
CA LEU A 42 -2.59 20.53 -1.20
C LEU A 42 -3.12 20.80 -2.62
N GLY A 43 -4.44 20.94 -2.81
CA GLY A 43 -5.05 21.14 -4.13
C GLY A 43 -4.94 19.91 -5.04
N ILE A 44 -4.74 18.71 -4.49
CA ILE A 44 -4.62 17.45 -5.26
C ILE A 44 -5.91 16.64 -5.21
N LYS A 45 -6.05 15.68 -6.13
CA LYS A 45 -7.14 14.71 -6.14
C LYS A 45 -7.25 14.01 -4.79
N VAL A 46 -8.46 13.98 -4.24
CA VAL A 46 -8.74 13.25 -3.00
C VAL A 46 -8.62 11.75 -3.26
N VAL A 47 -7.81 11.08 -2.45
CA VAL A 47 -7.61 9.64 -2.50
C VAL A 47 -7.95 9.00 -1.16
N THR A 48 -8.19 7.69 -1.16
CA THR A 48 -8.48 6.91 0.04
C THR A 48 -7.26 6.10 0.48
N THR A 49 -7.27 5.61 1.71
CA THR A 49 -6.29 4.63 2.21
C THR A 49 -6.28 3.35 1.36
N HIS A 50 -7.41 2.99 0.75
CA HIS A 50 -7.48 1.87 -0.19
C HIS A 50 -6.76 2.18 -1.50
N ALA A 51 -6.95 3.37 -2.06
CA ALA A 51 -6.20 3.82 -3.24
C ALA A 51 -4.69 3.84 -2.98
N MET A 52 -4.26 4.33 -1.81
CA MET A 52 -2.84 4.29 -1.41
C MET A 52 -2.30 2.85 -1.32
N ARG A 53 -3.11 1.90 -0.84
CA ARG A 53 -2.76 0.47 -0.83
C ARG A 53 -2.60 -0.08 -2.25
N HIS A 54 -3.43 0.35 -3.20
CA HIS A 54 -3.27 -0.03 -4.61
C HIS A 54 -2.00 0.56 -5.21
N THR A 55 -1.72 1.84 -4.96
CA THR A 55 -0.46 2.47 -5.39
C THR A 55 0.76 1.70 -4.84
N HIS A 56 0.74 1.29 -3.58
CA HIS A 56 1.84 0.51 -3.01
C HIS A 56 2.06 -0.81 -3.76
N ALA A 57 0.99 -1.52 -4.12
CA ALA A 57 1.09 -2.76 -4.90
C ALA A 57 1.62 -2.51 -6.31
N SER A 58 1.12 -1.48 -6.99
CA SER A 58 1.59 -1.09 -8.33
C SER A 58 3.08 -0.80 -8.32
N VAL A 59 3.57 -0.06 -7.32
CA VAL A 59 5.00 0.22 -7.16
C VAL A 59 5.81 -1.06 -6.98
N LEU A 60 5.33 -2.03 -6.18
CA LEU A 60 6.05 -3.30 -6.01
C LEU A 60 6.15 -4.09 -7.32
N ILE A 61 5.05 -4.20 -8.07
CA ILE A 61 5.00 -4.91 -9.36
C ILE A 61 5.95 -4.24 -10.36
N MET A 62 5.89 -2.92 -10.49
CA MET A 62 6.78 -2.17 -11.39
C MET A 62 8.26 -2.23 -10.99
N ASN A 63 8.58 -2.61 -9.75
CA ASN A 63 9.95 -2.86 -9.28
C ASN A 63 10.34 -4.35 -9.37
N HIS A 64 9.61 -5.16 -10.13
CA HIS A 64 9.88 -6.58 -10.36
C HIS A 64 9.81 -7.46 -9.11
N GLU A 65 9.01 -7.06 -8.14
CA GLU A 65 8.74 -7.89 -6.97
C GLU A 65 7.78 -9.03 -7.32
N SER A 66 8.02 -10.21 -6.74
CA SER A 66 7.23 -11.40 -7.09
C SER A 66 5.73 -11.25 -6.73
N LEU A 67 4.84 -11.71 -7.61
CA LEU A 67 3.39 -11.66 -7.37
C LEU A 67 2.93 -12.39 -6.08
N PRO A 68 3.51 -13.55 -5.70
CA PRO A 68 3.22 -14.17 -4.40
C PRO A 68 3.57 -13.26 -3.21
N TYR A 69 4.69 -12.54 -3.29
CA TYR A 69 5.07 -11.57 -2.27
C TYR A 69 4.10 -10.40 -2.21
N VAL A 70 3.72 -9.82 -3.36
CA VAL A 70 2.72 -8.74 -3.41
C VAL A 70 1.37 -9.21 -2.84
N GLN A 71 0.92 -10.42 -3.18
CA GLN A 71 -0.29 -11.02 -2.60
C GLN A 71 -0.20 -11.13 -1.08
N GLN A 72 0.91 -11.66 -0.54
CA GLN A 72 1.14 -11.78 0.89
C GLN A 72 1.15 -10.40 1.57
N ARG A 73 1.82 -9.41 0.95
CA ARG A 73 1.92 -8.03 1.44
C ARG A 73 0.56 -7.36 1.55
N LEU A 74 -0.35 -7.67 0.63
CA LEU A 74 -1.74 -7.20 0.62
C LEU A 74 -2.68 -8.10 1.45
N ARG A 75 -2.23 -9.28 1.89
CA ARG A 75 -3.08 -10.30 2.54
C ARG A 75 -4.28 -10.69 1.67
N HIS A 76 -4.09 -10.77 0.36
CA HIS A 76 -5.11 -11.38 -0.51
C HIS A 76 -5.12 -12.89 -0.29
N GLN A 77 -6.32 -13.45 -0.11
CA GLN A 77 -6.47 -14.89 0.14
C GLN A 77 -6.05 -15.74 -1.05
N LYS A 78 -6.23 -15.21 -2.27
CA LYS A 78 -5.90 -15.90 -3.52
C LYS A 78 -4.99 -15.02 -4.37
N LEU A 79 -4.03 -15.65 -5.04
CA LEU A 79 -3.13 -14.99 -5.99
C LEU A 79 -3.92 -14.36 -7.14
N GLU A 80 -4.95 -15.07 -7.62
CA GLU A 80 -5.86 -14.62 -8.68
C GLU A 80 -6.45 -13.23 -8.41
N THR A 81 -6.78 -12.91 -7.15
CA THR A 81 -7.28 -11.56 -6.80
C THR A 81 -6.24 -10.48 -7.10
N THR A 82 -4.97 -10.74 -6.79
CA THR A 82 -3.86 -9.82 -7.11
C THR A 82 -3.66 -9.72 -8.61
N VAL A 83 -3.62 -10.85 -9.33
CA VAL A 83 -3.45 -10.88 -10.79
C VAL A 83 -4.57 -10.11 -11.49
N ASN A 84 -5.83 -10.41 -11.18
CA ASN A 84 -6.98 -9.75 -11.79
C ASN A 84 -7.03 -8.24 -11.50
N THR A 85 -6.53 -7.81 -10.33
CA THR A 85 -6.49 -6.39 -9.96
C THR A 85 -5.41 -5.62 -10.73
N TYR A 86 -4.28 -6.26 -11.05
CA TYR A 86 -3.09 -5.59 -11.61
C TYR A 86 -2.64 -6.16 -12.96
N VAL A 87 -3.53 -6.83 -13.68
CA VAL A 87 -3.21 -7.53 -14.94
C VAL A 87 -2.47 -6.65 -15.94
N HIS A 88 -2.88 -5.39 -16.09
CA HIS A 88 -2.24 -4.44 -17.01
C HIS A 88 -0.77 -4.16 -16.65
N LEU A 89 -0.43 -4.05 -15.36
CA LEU A 89 0.95 -3.84 -14.92
C LEU A 89 1.79 -5.11 -15.11
N ILE A 90 1.18 -6.27 -14.91
CA ILE A 90 1.84 -7.57 -15.09
C ILE A 90 2.15 -7.80 -16.57
N GLU A 91 1.22 -7.46 -17.47
CA GLU A 91 1.44 -7.57 -18.92
C GLU A 91 2.57 -6.64 -19.38
N GLU A 92 2.62 -5.41 -18.88
CA GLU A 92 3.69 -4.45 -19.14
C GLU A 92 5.05 -4.98 -18.63
N GLU A 93 5.10 -5.45 -17.39
CA GLU A 93 6.29 -6.03 -16.78
C GLU A 93 6.80 -7.27 -17.52
N ASN A 94 5.89 -8.13 -17.98
CA ASN A 94 6.22 -9.31 -18.78
C ASN A 94 6.81 -8.93 -20.14
N GLY A 95 6.30 -7.85 -20.76
CA GLY A 95 6.86 -7.30 -22.00
C GLY A 95 8.31 -6.86 -21.81
N GLU A 96 8.60 -6.10 -20.76
CA GLU A 96 9.96 -5.66 -20.42
C GLU A 96 10.88 -6.85 -20.09
N SER A 97 10.36 -7.82 -19.33
CA SER A 97 11.09 -9.04 -18.99
C SER A 97 11.44 -9.87 -20.24
N ASN A 98 10.53 -9.97 -21.21
CA ASN A 98 10.76 -10.66 -22.47
C ASN A 98 11.83 -9.95 -23.31
N LYS A 99 11.79 -8.63 -23.40
CA LYS A 99 12.83 -7.84 -24.09
C LYS A 99 14.20 -8.08 -23.46
N LYS A 100 14.28 -8.04 -22.13
CA LYS A 100 15.52 -8.31 -21.38
C LYS A 100 16.02 -9.74 -21.60
N ALA A 101 15.13 -10.72 -21.65
CA ALA A 101 15.49 -12.11 -21.95
C ALA A 101 16.08 -12.24 -23.37
N LEU A 102 15.48 -11.59 -24.37
CA LEU A 102 16.02 -11.57 -25.74
C LEU A 102 17.39 -10.89 -25.80
N GLU A 103 17.59 -9.78 -25.10
CA GLU A 103 18.89 -9.10 -25.01
C GLU A 103 19.97 -9.99 -24.39
N LEU A 104 19.63 -10.75 -23.33
CA LEU A 104 20.55 -11.68 -22.68
C LEU A 104 20.89 -12.86 -23.61
N LEU A 105 19.88 -13.47 -24.24
CA LEU A 105 20.09 -14.59 -25.16
C LEU A 105 20.90 -14.17 -26.40
N ASN A 106 20.75 -12.94 -26.89
CA ASN A 106 21.52 -12.42 -28.02
C ASN A 106 22.94 -11.93 -27.64
N LYS A 107 23.26 -11.84 -26.35
CA LYS A 107 24.59 -11.41 -25.88
C LYS A 107 25.58 -12.56 -25.69
N ASP A 108 25.07 -13.78 -25.50
CA ASP A 108 25.86 -14.97 -25.16
C ASP A 108 25.91 -16.00 -26.31
N PHE A 109 25.49 -15.61 -27.51
CA PHE A 109 25.70 -16.30 -28.80
C PHE A 109 26.21 -15.30 -29.85
#